data_AF-A0A7S4AW96-F1
#
_entry.id   AF-A0A7S4AW96-F1
#
_cell.length_a   1.000
_cell.length_b   1.000
_cell.length_c   1.000
_cell.angle_alpha   90.00
_cell.angle_beta   90.00
_cell.angle_gamma   90.00
#
_symmetry.space_group_name_H-M   'P 1'
#
loop_
_entity.id
_entity.type
_entity.pdbx_description
1 polymer ?
#
loop_
_entity_poly.entity_id
_entity_poly.type
_entity_poly.pdbx_seq_one_letter_code
_entity_poly.pdbx_strand_id
1 'polypeptide(L)'
;GHNQQANDGEYFGDIFPEAASPNSSLFTFQNIGPQKKSAFHPTSLLNSRQFARSKASVALYAEHCLNENQLPACHLFNTRLKKHSSRSFSFLLNNTHEADSSGWHLVGGTGFSLNGLFTSHKMDHGGDISGLGRWSVARLQGRGQTTLCVLSAYCPVKNPRNPGSVWNQHCRFLSNTG
;
A
#
# COMPACT_ATOMS: atom_id res chain seq x y z
N GLY A 1 20.33 -27.92 5.49
CA GLY A 1 19.96 -26.54 5.86
C GLY A 1 21.23 -25.76 6.05
N HIS A 2 21.56 -24.86 5.12
CA HIS A 2 22.90 -24.23 5.05
C HIS A 2 22.87 -22.69 5.09
N ASN A 3 21.80 -22.06 5.58
CA ASN A 3 21.67 -20.59 5.51
C ASN A 3 21.35 -19.97 6.89
N GLN A 4 22.14 -20.28 7.92
CA GLN A 4 22.08 -19.56 9.21
C GLN A 4 23.33 -18.71 9.48
N GLN A 5 24.12 -18.40 8.45
CA GLN A 5 25.36 -17.61 8.57
C GLN A 5 25.29 -16.21 7.94
N ALA A 6 24.11 -15.73 7.52
CA ALA A 6 23.99 -14.38 6.98
C ALA A 6 24.09 -13.34 8.11
N ASN A 7 24.96 -12.35 7.95
CA ASN A 7 25.05 -11.22 8.88
C ASN A 7 23.76 -10.39 8.83
N ASP A 8 23.40 -9.76 9.94
CA ASP A 8 22.29 -8.80 9.99
C ASP A 8 22.52 -7.69 8.95
N GLY A 9 21.65 -7.64 7.94
CA GLY A 9 21.72 -6.66 6.84
C GLY A 9 22.24 -7.19 5.50
N GLU A 10 22.60 -8.48 5.39
CA GLU A 10 22.84 -9.10 4.09
C GLU A 10 21.54 -9.21 3.29
N TYR A 11 21.51 -8.62 2.09
CA TYR A 11 20.39 -8.75 1.17
C TYR A 11 20.29 -10.21 0.71
N PHE A 12 19.18 -10.87 1.03
CA PHE A 12 18.86 -12.21 0.53
C PHE A 12 18.00 -12.10 -0.73
N GLY A 13 18.38 -12.82 -1.78
CA GLY A 13 17.68 -12.85 -3.08
C GLY A 13 18.36 -12.03 -4.18
N ASP A 14 17.68 -11.88 -5.31
CA ASP A 14 18.20 -11.13 -6.45
C ASP A 14 18.26 -9.63 -6.16
N ILE A 15 19.27 -8.95 -6.72
CA ILE A 15 19.38 -7.49 -6.67
C ILE A 15 18.17 -6.88 -7.36
N PHE A 16 17.49 -5.97 -6.67
CA PHE A 16 16.38 -5.24 -7.27
C PHE A 16 16.85 -4.49 -8.52
N PRO A 17 16.24 -4.71 -9.69
CA PRO A 17 16.75 -4.15 -10.94
C PRO A 17 16.55 -2.64 -10.99
N GLU A 18 17.50 -1.91 -11.59
CA GLU A 18 17.40 -0.46 -11.77
C GLU A 18 16.26 -0.04 -12.71
N ALA A 19 15.83 -0.95 -13.59
CA ALA A 19 14.73 -0.76 -14.52
C ALA A 19 14.11 -2.10 -14.93
N ALA A 20 12.87 -2.07 -15.42
CA ALA A 20 12.24 -3.24 -16.01
C ALA A 20 13.02 -3.73 -17.24
N SER A 21 13.16 -5.03 -17.41
CA SER A 21 13.65 -5.63 -18.65
C SER A 21 12.74 -5.27 -19.84
N PRO A 22 13.24 -5.33 -21.09
CA PRO A 22 12.40 -5.12 -22.27
C PRO A 22 11.13 -5.98 -22.23
N ASN A 23 9.99 -5.38 -22.60
CA ASN A 23 8.67 -6.01 -22.57
C ASN A 23 8.23 -6.55 -21.19
N SER A 24 8.83 -6.06 -20.10
CA SER A 24 8.50 -6.45 -18.74
C SER A 24 7.97 -5.26 -17.94
N SER A 25 7.29 -5.55 -16.84
CA SER A 25 6.81 -4.54 -15.89
C SER A 25 7.21 -4.95 -14.48
N LEU A 26 7.56 -3.97 -13.65
CA LEU A 26 8.01 -4.23 -12.27
C LEU A 26 6.86 -4.03 -11.29
N PHE A 27 6.62 -5.06 -10.49
CA PHE A 27 5.60 -5.09 -9.46
C PHE A 27 6.32 -5.24 -8.14
N THR A 28 6.06 -4.32 -7.21
CA THR A 28 6.63 -4.39 -5.85
C THR A 28 5.53 -4.56 -4.83
N PHE A 29 5.82 -5.24 -3.73
CA PHE A 29 4.94 -5.32 -2.58
C PHE A 29 5.74 -5.08 -1.32
N GLN A 30 5.31 -4.13 -0.49
CA GLN A 30 6.03 -3.74 0.72
C GLN A 30 5.07 -3.46 1.86
N ASN A 31 5.46 -3.90 3.06
CA ASN A 31 4.97 -3.27 4.27
C ASN A 31 5.69 -1.92 4.39
N ILE A 32 4.94 -0.82 4.23
CA ILE A 32 5.53 0.52 4.24
C ILE A 32 5.51 1.17 5.63
N GLY A 33 4.95 0.46 6.61
CA GLY A 33 4.80 0.89 7.99
C GLY A 33 4.01 2.19 8.16
N PRO A 34 3.96 2.71 9.40
CA PRO A 34 3.23 3.93 9.69
C PRO A 34 3.73 5.12 8.88
N GLN A 35 2.89 5.57 7.94
CA GLN A 35 3.13 6.80 7.21
C GLN A 35 3.02 7.99 8.16
N LYS A 36 3.78 9.05 7.90
CA LYS A 36 3.74 10.25 8.74
C LYS A 36 2.47 11.06 8.46
N LYS A 37 1.96 11.76 9.50
CA LYS A 37 0.83 12.71 9.38
C LYS A 37 1.06 13.77 8.31
N SER A 38 2.22 14.42 8.36
CA SER A 38 2.54 15.57 7.50
C SER A 38 3.36 15.16 6.29
N ALA A 39 3.01 15.73 5.13
CA ALA A 39 3.76 15.63 3.88
C ALA A 39 5.09 16.42 3.87
N PHE A 40 5.36 17.21 4.93
CA PHE A 40 6.58 18.01 5.06
C PHE A 40 7.65 17.30 5.88
N HIS A 41 7.31 16.18 6.53
CA HIS A 41 8.30 15.38 7.23
C HIS A 41 9.25 14.73 6.21
N PRO A 42 10.58 14.77 6.37
CA PRO A 42 11.51 14.20 5.38
C PRO A 42 11.21 12.74 5.02
N THR A 43 10.84 11.94 6.02
CA THR A 43 10.50 10.52 5.80
C THR A 43 9.17 10.28 5.11
N SER A 44 8.27 11.28 5.07
CA SER A 44 6.97 11.17 4.40
C SER A 44 7.09 11.11 2.87
N LEU A 45 8.25 11.48 2.34
CA LEU A 45 8.58 11.44 0.91
C LEU A 45 9.40 10.20 0.52
N LEU A 46 9.78 9.34 1.47
CA LEU A 46 10.61 8.17 1.15
C LEU A 46 9.91 7.25 0.16
N ASN A 47 8.63 6.95 0.39
CA ASN A 47 7.85 6.10 -0.52
C ASN A 47 7.70 6.71 -1.91
N SER A 48 7.45 8.02 -1.99
CA SER A 48 7.29 8.68 -3.30
C SER A 48 8.60 8.79 -4.07
N ARG A 49 9.72 9.05 -3.37
CA ARG A 49 11.06 9.02 -3.96
C ARG A 49 11.43 7.61 -4.41
N GLN A 50 11.17 6.60 -3.58
CA GLN A 50 11.50 5.21 -3.89
C GLN A 50 10.66 4.69 -5.06
N PHE A 51 9.37 5.02 -5.13
CA PHE A 51 8.53 4.69 -6.27
C PHE A 51 9.06 5.31 -7.57
N ALA A 52 9.42 6.60 -7.54
CA ALA A 52 9.99 7.28 -8.70
C ALA A 52 11.36 6.71 -9.12
N ARG A 53 12.23 6.38 -8.15
CA ARG A 53 13.58 5.85 -8.39
C ARG A 53 13.58 4.40 -8.87
N SER A 54 12.75 3.55 -8.26
CA SER A 54 12.64 2.13 -8.62
C SER A 54 12.04 1.89 -9.99
N LYS A 55 11.41 2.92 -10.60
CA LYS A 55 10.67 2.81 -11.86
C LYS A 55 9.65 1.66 -11.85
N ALA A 56 9.13 1.32 -10.67
CA ALA A 56 8.11 0.31 -10.51
C ALA A 56 6.87 0.68 -11.36
N SER A 57 6.33 -0.28 -12.09
CA SER A 57 5.08 -0.10 -12.84
C SER A 57 3.89 -0.04 -11.88
N VAL A 58 3.89 -0.95 -10.91
CA VAL A 58 2.92 -1.04 -9.82
C VAL A 58 3.66 -1.25 -8.51
N ALA A 59 3.32 -0.47 -7.49
CA ALA A 59 3.78 -0.69 -6.12
C ALA A 59 2.58 -0.95 -5.22
N LEU A 60 2.62 -2.07 -4.50
CA LEU A 60 1.57 -2.55 -3.61
C LEU A 60 2.03 -2.36 -2.16
N TYR A 61 1.10 -1.98 -1.30
CA TYR A 61 1.39 -1.60 0.07
C TYR A 61 0.52 -2.33 1.07
N ALA A 62 1.13 -2.72 2.18
CA ALA A 62 0.45 -3.12 3.41
C ALA A 62 0.87 -2.21 4.58
N GLU A 63 0.01 -2.13 5.58
CA GLU A 63 0.30 -1.52 6.90
C GLU A 63 0.76 -0.06 6.81
N HIS A 64 0.10 0.74 5.97
CA HIS A 64 0.43 2.17 5.80
C HIS A 64 0.02 3.03 7.01
N CYS A 65 -0.92 2.54 7.80
CA CYS A 65 -1.44 3.13 9.03
C CYS A 65 -1.91 4.60 8.93
N LEU A 66 -2.37 5.03 7.76
CA LEU A 66 -2.74 6.42 7.46
C LEU A 66 -4.25 6.53 7.35
N ASN A 67 -4.86 7.39 8.17
CA ASN A 67 -6.27 7.71 8.08
C ASN A 67 -6.48 8.96 7.23
N GLU A 68 -6.69 8.77 5.93
CA GLU A 68 -6.83 9.88 4.97
C GLU A 68 -8.07 10.74 5.21
N ASN A 69 -9.13 10.19 5.82
CA ASN A 69 -10.34 10.95 6.20
C ASN A 69 -10.05 12.04 7.25
N GLN A 70 -8.98 11.88 8.02
CA GLN A 70 -8.55 12.80 9.08
C GLN A 70 -7.39 13.71 8.64
N LEU A 71 -7.12 13.78 7.32
CA LEU A 71 -6.00 14.53 6.76
C LEU A 71 -6.45 15.56 5.71
N PRO A 72 -5.85 16.78 5.73
CA PRO A 72 -5.99 17.72 4.62
C PRO A 72 -5.46 17.15 3.29
N ALA A 73 -5.99 17.66 2.17
CA ALA A 73 -5.63 17.22 0.82
C ALA A 73 -4.12 17.23 0.52
N CYS A 74 -3.38 18.21 1.06
CA CYS A 74 -1.93 18.32 0.88
C CYS A 74 -1.14 17.22 1.60
N HIS A 75 -1.78 16.51 2.54
CA HIS A 75 -1.21 15.42 3.31
C HIS A 75 -1.65 14.04 2.83
N LEU A 76 -2.50 13.94 1.81
CA LEU A 76 -2.87 12.65 1.23
C LEU A 76 -1.67 11.97 0.55
N PHE A 77 -1.62 10.65 0.62
CA PHE A 77 -0.55 9.84 0.05
C PHE A 77 -0.42 10.06 -1.46
N ASN A 78 -1.55 10.09 -2.18
CA ASN A 78 -1.56 10.37 -3.62
C ASN A 78 -0.98 11.76 -3.94
N THR A 79 -1.31 12.78 -3.14
CA THR A 79 -0.74 14.13 -3.30
C THR A 79 0.77 14.14 -3.07
N ARG A 80 1.26 13.39 -2.08
CA ARG A 80 2.70 13.21 -1.82
C ARG A 80 3.39 12.49 -2.96
N LEU A 81 2.76 11.46 -3.53
CA LEU A 81 3.32 10.69 -4.64
C LEU A 81 3.49 11.56 -5.89
N LYS A 82 2.47 12.37 -6.21
CA LYS A 82 2.47 13.26 -7.38
C LYS A 82 3.59 14.30 -7.37
N LYS A 83 4.20 14.61 -6.22
CA LYS A 83 5.39 15.48 -6.14
C LYS A 83 6.63 14.89 -6.83
N HIS A 84 6.72 13.57 -6.95
CA HIS A 84 7.86 12.89 -7.58
C HIS A 84 7.46 12.05 -8.80
N SER A 85 6.18 11.74 -8.96
CA SER A 85 5.64 11.07 -10.14
C SER A 85 4.30 11.70 -10.51
N SER A 86 4.31 12.79 -11.27
CA SER A 86 3.13 13.64 -11.52
C SER A 86 1.97 12.91 -12.22
N ARG A 87 2.28 11.93 -13.07
CA ARG A 87 1.30 11.10 -13.79
C ARG A 87 0.86 9.85 -13.00
N SER A 88 1.36 9.66 -11.78
CA SER A 88 0.99 8.51 -10.95
C SER A 88 -0.41 8.64 -10.36
N PHE A 89 -0.91 7.50 -9.90
CA PHE A 89 -2.14 7.39 -9.14
C PHE A 89 -1.92 6.45 -7.96
N SER A 90 -2.26 6.89 -6.75
CA SER A 90 -2.32 6.02 -5.57
C SER A 90 -3.73 5.93 -5.01
N PHE A 91 -3.99 4.78 -4.40
CA PHE A 91 -5.20 4.51 -3.65
C PHE A 91 -4.86 3.76 -2.36
N LEU A 92 -5.34 4.26 -1.22
CA LEU A 92 -5.17 3.64 0.09
C LEU A 92 -6.54 3.31 0.68
N LEU A 93 -6.58 2.27 1.51
CA LEU A 93 -7.74 1.82 2.25
C LEU A 93 -7.33 1.44 3.66
N ASN A 94 -8.13 1.88 4.63
CA ASN A 94 -7.99 1.54 6.04
C ASN A 94 -9.32 0.99 6.59
N ASN A 95 -9.35 0.67 7.88
CA ASN A 95 -10.56 0.24 8.56
C ASN A 95 -11.52 1.43 8.76
N THR A 96 -12.66 1.43 8.06
CA THR A 96 -13.66 2.50 8.12
C THR A 96 -14.49 2.47 9.40
N HIS A 97 -14.61 1.32 10.07
CA HIS A 97 -15.43 1.17 11.28
C HIS A 97 -14.82 1.87 12.50
N GLU A 98 -13.51 2.08 12.47
CA GLU A 98 -12.78 2.78 13.53
C GLU A 98 -12.16 4.10 13.01
N ALA A 99 -12.42 4.50 11.76
CA ALA A 99 -11.81 5.68 11.14
C ALA A 99 -12.27 7.00 11.78
N ASP A 100 -13.51 7.08 12.25
CA ASP A 100 -14.04 8.30 12.87
C ASP A 100 -13.59 8.45 14.33
N SER A 101 -13.45 7.33 15.05
CA SER A 101 -12.92 7.30 16.41
C SER A 101 -11.39 7.38 16.46
N SER A 102 -10.72 7.15 15.32
CA SER A 102 -9.28 7.23 15.20
C SER A 102 -8.85 8.60 14.70
N GLY A 103 -7.72 9.11 15.20
CA GLY A 103 -7.08 10.27 14.60
C GLY A 103 -6.48 9.95 13.22
N TRP A 104 -5.52 10.76 12.79
CA TRP A 104 -4.78 10.55 11.55
C TRP A 104 -4.04 9.20 11.46
N HIS A 105 -3.75 8.57 12.59
CA HIS A 105 -3.06 7.29 12.68
C HIS A 105 -4.07 6.20 13.00
N LEU A 106 -4.20 5.23 12.10
CA LEU A 106 -5.05 4.05 12.26
C LEU A 106 -4.28 2.85 11.74
N VAL A 107 -3.93 1.88 12.60
CA VAL A 107 -3.06 0.76 12.21
C VAL A 107 -3.68 -0.12 11.14
N GLY A 108 -2.84 -0.73 10.29
CA GLY A 108 -3.29 -1.54 9.17
C GLY A 108 -3.42 -0.76 7.86
N GLY A 109 -4.28 -1.32 7.01
CA GLY A 109 -4.63 -0.79 5.71
C GLY A 109 -3.79 -1.36 4.57
N THR A 110 -4.32 -1.23 3.36
CA THR A 110 -3.69 -1.63 2.11
C THR A 110 -3.74 -0.52 1.10
N GLY A 111 -2.91 -0.61 0.07
CA GLY A 111 -3.02 0.31 -1.04
C GLY A 111 -2.12 -0.07 -2.20
N PHE A 112 -2.13 0.79 -3.20
CA PHE A 112 -1.23 0.66 -4.34
C PHE A 112 -0.91 2.03 -4.95
N SER A 113 0.14 2.05 -5.78
CA SER A 113 0.49 3.12 -6.68
C SER A 113 0.74 2.59 -8.09
N LEU A 114 0.26 3.32 -9.09
CA LEU A 114 0.49 3.07 -10.51
C LEU A 114 1.36 4.17 -11.09
N ASN A 115 2.29 3.79 -11.98
CA ASN A 115 3.06 4.78 -12.72
C ASN A 115 2.22 5.43 -13.84
N GLY A 116 2.77 6.42 -14.53
CA GLY A 116 2.02 7.16 -15.56
C GLY A 116 1.46 6.30 -16.70
N LEU A 117 2.15 5.22 -17.07
CA LEU A 117 1.68 4.29 -18.10
C LEU A 117 0.53 3.41 -17.57
N PHE A 118 0.69 2.83 -16.39
CA PHE A 118 -0.34 1.97 -15.80
C PHE A 118 -1.58 2.78 -15.40
N THR A 119 -1.42 4.04 -14.99
CA THR A 119 -2.54 4.96 -14.77
C THR A 119 -3.39 5.15 -16.03
N SER A 120 -2.80 5.26 -17.23
CA SER A 120 -3.59 5.39 -18.48
C SER A 120 -4.33 4.11 -18.87
N HIS A 121 -3.92 2.96 -18.35
CA HIS A 121 -4.63 1.69 -18.52
C HIS A 121 -5.60 1.39 -17.38
N LYS A 122 -5.67 2.21 -16.32
CA LYS A 122 -6.54 1.98 -15.18
C LYS A 122 -8.01 2.12 -15.59
N MET A 123 -8.73 1.01 -15.56
CA MET A 123 -10.17 0.97 -15.78
C MET A 123 -10.91 1.31 -14.48
N ASP A 124 -10.53 0.65 -13.39
CA ASP A 124 -11.24 0.73 -12.12
C ASP A 124 -10.31 0.42 -10.94
N HIS A 125 -10.77 0.71 -9.73
CA HIS A 125 -10.11 0.40 -8.48
C HIS A 125 -11.13 0.28 -7.35
N GLY A 126 -10.77 -0.48 -6.32
CA GLY A 126 -11.62 -0.65 -5.15
C GLY A 126 -10.90 -1.43 -4.07
N GLY A 127 -11.66 -2.01 -3.16
CA GLY A 127 -11.08 -2.90 -2.16
C GLY A 127 -12.10 -3.55 -1.27
N ASP A 128 -11.65 -3.86 -0.07
CA ASP A 128 -12.38 -4.63 0.93
C ASP A 128 -13.79 -4.10 1.22
N ILE A 129 -14.79 -4.79 0.67
CA ILE A 129 -16.21 -4.44 0.81
C ILE A 129 -16.72 -4.47 2.25
N SER A 130 -16.01 -5.15 3.16
CA SER A 130 -16.38 -5.15 4.57
C SER A 130 -15.93 -3.87 5.27
N GLY A 131 -15.18 -2.98 4.61
CA GLY A 131 -14.64 -1.76 5.22
C GLY A 131 -13.48 -1.99 6.20
N LEU A 132 -12.87 -3.18 6.25
CA LEU A 132 -11.74 -3.46 7.14
C LEU A 132 -10.37 -3.09 6.53
N GLY A 133 -10.32 -2.72 5.24
CA GLY A 133 -9.08 -2.35 4.56
C GLY A 133 -8.09 -3.50 4.36
N ARG A 134 -8.57 -4.76 4.37
CA ARG A 134 -7.73 -5.98 4.26
C ARG A 134 -7.07 -6.15 2.90
N TRP A 135 -7.70 -5.64 1.86
CA TRP A 135 -7.19 -5.68 0.50
C TRP A 135 -7.66 -4.48 -0.32
N SER A 136 -6.85 -4.13 -1.32
CA SER A 136 -7.15 -3.13 -2.35
C SER A 136 -6.81 -3.69 -3.72
N VAL A 137 -7.53 -3.25 -4.76
CA VAL A 137 -7.39 -3.76 -6.12
C VAL A 137 -7.35 -2.63 -7.14
N ALA A 138 -6.51 -2.80 -8.15
CA ALA A 138 -6.54 -2.03 -9.40
C ALA A 138 -6.90 -2.96 -10.55
N ARG A 139 -7.84 -2.55 -11.42
CA ARG A 139 -8.16 -3.23 -12.67
C ARG A 139 -7.63 -2.42 -13.84
N LEU A 140 -6.84 -3.08 -14.69
CA LEU A 140 -6.11 -2.48 -15.79
C LEU A 140 -6.53 -3.12 -17.11
N GLN A 141 -6.66 -2.31 -18.15
CA GLN A 141 -6.95 -2.74 -19.51
C GLN A 141 -5.71 -3.38 -20.13
N GLY A 142 -5.81 -4.66 -20.50
CA GLY A 142 -4.81 -5.37 -21.29
C GLY A 142 -5.07 -5.26 -22.80
N ARG A 143 -4.36 -6.07 -23.59
CA ARG A 143 -4.57 -6.14 -25.04
C ARG A 143 -5.86 -6.89 -25.36
N GLY A 144 -6.66 -6.38 -26.31
CA GLY A 144 -7.92 -6.99 -26.71
C GLY A 144 -8.93 -7.01 -25.56
N GLN A 145 -9.50 -8.17 -25.26
CA GLN A 145 -10.47 -8.35 -24.17
C GLN A 145 -9.82 -8.79 -22.84
N THR A 146 -8.49 -8.74 -22.73
CA THR A 146 -7.80 -9.13 -21.49
C THR A 146 -7.79 -8.00 -20.47
N THR A 147 -7.86 -8.36 -19.20
CA THR A 147 -7.71 -7.42 -18.08
C THR A 147 -6.69 -7.96 -17.08
N LEU A 148 -5.95 -7.05 -16.44
CA LEU A 148 -5.05 -7.38 -15.35
C LEU A 148 -5.62 -6.80 -14.06
N CYS A 149 -5.83 -7.65 -13.06
CA CYS A 149 -6.18 -7.23 -11.70
C CYS A 149 -4.97 -7.40 -10.80
N VAL A 150 -4.60 -6.33 -10.10
CA VAL A 150 -3.50 -6.33 -9.14
C VAL A 150 -4.07 -6.09 -7.76
N LEU A 151 -3.81 -7.01 -6.84
CA LEU A 151 -4.33 -7.00 -5.48
C LEU A 151 -3.19 -6.75 -4.49
N SER A 152 -3.35 -5.77 -3.61
CA SER A 152 -2.56 -5.69 -2.38
C SER A 152 -3.39 -6.26 -1.24
N ALA A 153 -2.86 -7.22 -0.49
CA ALA A 153 -3.53 -7.83 0.65
C ALA A 153 -2.52 -8.21 1.72
N TYR A 154 -2.96 -8.24 2.98
CA TYR A 154 -2.17 -8.79 4.08
C TYR A 154 -3.06 -9.60 5.03
N CYS A 155 -2.43 -10.50 5.78
CA CYS A 155 -3.09 -11.31 6.80
C CYS A 155 -2.77 -10.72 8.19
N PRO A 156 -3.76 -10.18 8.92
CA PRO A 156 -3.56 -9.71 10.29
C PRO A 156 -3.06 -10.84 11.18
N VAL A 157 -1.98 -10.58 11.93
CA VAL A 157 -1.40 -11.56 12.86
C VAL A 157 -2.11 -11.48 14.20
N LYS A 158 -2.49 -12.64 14.76
CA LYS A 158 -3.12 -12.74 16.07
C LYS A 158 -2.30 -12.00 17.12
N ASN A 159 -2.92 -11.03 17.80
CA ASN A 159 -2.26 -10.24 18.83
C ASN A 159 -3.20 -10.03 20.03
N PRO A 160 -3.18 -10.93 21.02
CA PRO A 160 -4.08 -10.82 22.18
C PRO A 160 -3.67 -9.71 23.15
N ARG A 161 -2.46 -9.12 23.00
CA ARG A 161 -1.90 -8.17 23.97
C ARG A 161 -2.18 -6.71 23.62
N ASN A 162 -2.45 -6.39 22.36
CA ASN A 162 -2.69 -5.03 21.90
C ASN A 162 -4.14 -4.87 21.39
N PRO A 163 -5.05 -4.29 22.20
CA PRO A 163 -6.43 -4.04 21.79
C PRO A 163 -6.57 -3.19 20.52
N GLY A 164 -5.59 -2.33 20.22
CA GLY A 164 -5.56 -1.50 19.02
C GLY A 164 -5.01 -2.20 17.78
N SER A 165 -4.49 -3.43 17.89
CA SER A 165 -3.95 -4.16 16.74
C SER A 165 -5.01 -4.47 15.69
N VAL A 166 -4.59 -4.55 14.42
CA VAL A 166 -5.45 -4.90 13.29
C VAL A 166 -6.28 -6.15 13.57
N TRP A 167 -5.68 -7.19 14.16
CA TRP A 167 -6.40 -8.41 14.51
C TRP A 167 -7.57 -8.16 15.46
N ASN A 168 -7.36 -7.38 16.52
CA ASN A 168 -8.44 -7.06 17.47
C ASN A 168 -9.51 -6.16 16.86
N GLN A 169 -9.13 -5.21 16.00
CA GLN A 169 -10.10 -4.40 15.25
C GLN A 169 -11.01 -5.28 14.40
N HIS A 170 -10.43 -6.22 13.65
CA HIS A 170 -11.19 -7.13 12.82
C HIS A 170 -12.06 -8.07 13.66
N CYS A 171 -11.54 -8.61 14.76
CA CYS A 171 -12.32 -9.43 15.68
C CYS A 171 -13.53 -8.69 16.24
N ARG A 172 -13.40 -7.42 16.63
CA ARG A 172 -14.56 -6.62 17.08
C ARG A 172 -15.63 -6.51 16.00
N PHE A 173 -15.25 -6.15 14.78
CA PHE A 173 -16.22 -6.04 13.69
C PHE A 173 -16.89 -7.38 13.38
N LEU A 174 -16.09 -8.44 13.20
CA LEU A 174 -16.57 -9.76 12.80
C LEU A 174 -17.38 -10.46 13.90
N SER A 175 -17.09 -10.19 15.18
CA SER A 175 -17.88 -10.74 16.29
C SER A 175 -19.22 -10.03 16.46
N ASN A 176 -19.32 -8.76 16.05
CA ASN A 176 -20.56 -7.98 16.13
C ASN A 176 -21.48 -8.13 14.90
N THR A 177 -21.00 -8.77 13.83
CA THR A 177 -21.75 -9.00 12.57
C THR A 177 -22.12 -10.46 12.32
N GLY A 178 -21.72 -11.37 13.20
CA GLY A 178 -22.18 -12.77 13.24
C GLY A 178 -23.36 -12.94 14.19
#